data_AF-A0A376TWF5-F1
#
_entry.id   AF-A0A376TWF5-F1
#
_cell.length_a   1.000
_cell.length_b   1.000
_cell.length_c   1.000
_cell.angle_alpha   90.00
_cell.angle_beta   90.00
_cell.angle_gamma   90.00
#
_symmetry.space_group_name_H-M   'P 1'
#
loop_
_entity.id
_entity.type
_entity.pdbx_description
1 polymer ?
#
loop_
_entity_poly.entity_id
_entity_poly.type
_entity_poly.pdbx_seq_one_letter_code
_entity_poly.pdbx_strand_id
1 'polypeptide(L)'
;MNTVGTPLLWGGFAVVVAIMLAIDLLLQGRRGAHAMTMKQAAAWSLVWVTLSLLFNAAFWWYLVQTEGRAVADPQALAFLTGYLIEKSLAVDNVFVWLMLFSYFSVPAALQRRVLVYGVLGAIVLRTIMIFTGSWLISQFDWILYIFGAFLLFTGVKMALAHEDESGIGDKPWCAGYAVICA
;
A
#
# COMPACT_ATOMS: atom_id res chain seq x y z
N MET A 1 1.96 35.82 0.20
CA MET A 1 1.99 34.34 0.19
C MET A 1 0.68 33.88 0.81
N ASN A 2 -0.31 33.53 -0.02
CA ASN A 2 -1.60 33.07 0.49
C ASN A 2 -1.43 31.63 0.98
N THR A 3 -1.51 31.44 2.28
CA THR A 3 -1.52 30.13 2.93
C THR A 3 -2.65 29.29 2.35
N VAL A 4 -2.29 28.25 1.59
CA VAL A 4 -3.19 27.32 0.90
C VAL A 4 -3.97 26.38 1.83
N GLY A 5 -3.84 26.53 3.15
CA GLY A 5 -4.66 25.80 4.11
C GLY A 5 -4.84 26.59 5.40
N THR A 6 -6.05 27.07 5.67
CA THR A 6 -6.40 27.54 7.00
C THR A 6 -6.19 26.38 8.00
N PRO A 7 -5.75 26.65 9.24
CA PRO A 7 -5.64 25.61 10.28
C PRO A 7 -6.92 24.77 10.44
N LEU A 8 -8.06 25.37 10.08
CA LEU A 8 -9.39 24.78 10.09
C LEU A 8 -9.57 23.70 8.99
N LEU A 9 -9.04 23.91 7.78
CA LEU A 9 -9.08 22.91 6.70
C LEU A 9 -8.18 21.71 7.01
N TRP A 10 -6.98 21.95 7.56
CA TRP A 10 -6.08 20.89 8.01
C TRP A 10 -6.68 20.09 9.18
N GLY A 11 -7.31 20.77 10.13
CA GLY A 11 -8.05 20.14 11.23
C GLY A 11 -9.22 19.29 10.72
N GLY A 12 -10.03 19.82 9.79
CA GLY A 12 -11.14 19.09 9.19
C GLY A 12 -10.68 17.85 8.41
N PHE A 13 -9.63 17.97 7.60
CA PHE A 13 -9.03 16.85 6.88
C PHE A 13 -8.51 15.77 7.84
N ALA A 14 -7.78 16.15 8.88
CA ALA A 14 -7.27 15.22 9.88
C ALA A 14 -8.40 14.47 10.61
N VAL A 15 -9.50 15.16 10.94
CA VAL A 15 -10.68 14.55 11.57
C VAL A 15 -11.34 13.54 10.62
N VAL A 16 -11.53 13.90 9.35
CA VAL A 16 -12.12 12.98 8.36
C VAL A 16 -11.25 11.73 8.19
N VAL A 17 -9.92 11.90 8.07
CA VAL A 17 -8.98 10.78 7.99
C VAL A 17 -9.04 9.91 9.24
N ALA A 18 -9.07 10.50 10.43
CA ALA A 18 -9.17 9.76 11.69
C ALA A 18 -10.49 8.97 11.79
N ILE A 19 -11.61 9.55 11.35
CA ILE A 19 -12.92 8.88 11.31
C ILE A 19 -12.89 7.72 10.32
N MET A 20 -12.41 7.93 9.09
CA MET A 20 -12.27 6.85 8.10
C MET A 20 -11.39 5.72 8.63
N LEU A 21 -10.25 6.06 9.26
CA LEU A 21 -9.35 5.07 9.83
C LEU A 21 -10.00 4.28 10.96
N ALA A 22 -10.74 4.96 11.86
CA ALA A 22 -11.50 4.30 12.90
C ALA A 22 -12.55 3.35 12.31
N ILE A 23 -13.27 3.77 11.27
CA ILE A 23 -14.25 2.93 10.55
C ILE A 23 -13.56 1.70 9.95
N ASP A 24 -12.44 1.85 9.25
CA ASP A 24 -11.71 0.74 8.62
C ASP A 24 -11.22 -0.28 9.65
N LEU A 25 -10.64 0.19 10.76
CA LEU A 25 -10.17 -0.69 11.85
C LEU A 25 -11.34 -1.42 12.54
N LEU A 26 -12.47 -0.74 12.76
CA LEU A 26 -13.66 -1.33 13.38
C LEU A 26 -14.39 -2.32 12.46
N LEU A 27 -14.47 -2.03 11.15
CA LEU A 27 -15.08 -2.93 10.16
C LEU A 27 -14.18 -4.15 9.87
N GLN A 28 -12.87 -3.96 9.74
CA GLN A 28 -11.92 -5.08 9.59
C GLN A 28 -11.91 -5.98 10.83
N GLY A 29 -12.17 -5.41 12.02
CA GLY A 29 -12.45 -6.12 13.26
C GLY A 29 -13.72 -6.99 13.25
N ARG A 30 -14.62 -6.86 12.26
CA ARG A 30 -15.86 -7.65 12.12
C ARG A 30 -16.00 -8.57 10.91
N ARG A 31 -15.25 -8.38 9.80
CA ARG A 31 -15.36 -9.26 8.62
C ARG A 31 -14.64 -10.61 8.81
N GLY A 32 -15.41 -11.71 8.73
CA GLY A 32 -14.92 -13.08 8.64
C GLY A 32 -14.33 -13.37 7.26
N ALA A 33 -13.22 -14.10 7.22
CA ALA A 33 -12.46 -14.36 6.00
C ALA A 33 -13.26 -15.24 5.02
N HIS A 34 -13.69 -14.65 3.90
CA HIS A 34 -13.86 -15.43 2.69
C HIS A 34 -12.49 -15.50 2.01
N ALA A 35 -11.85 -16.65 2.09
CA ALA A 35 -10.63 -16.92 1.35
C ALA A 35 -11.00 -16.99 -0.14
N MET A 36 -10.83 -15.86 -0.85
CA MET A 36 -10.93 -15.86 -2.30
C MET A 36 -9.70 -16.55 -2.87
N THR A 37 -9.90 -17.48 -3.79
CA THR A 37 -8.79 -18.19 -4.41
C THR A 37 -7.92 -17.20 -5.20
N MET A 38 -6.59 -17.40 -5.24
CA MET A 38 -5.64 -16.46 -5.87
C MET A 38 -6.00 -16.13 -7.33
N LYS A 39 -6.56 -17.10 -8.07
CA LYS A 39 -7.04 -16.91 -9.45
C LYS A 39 -8.24 -15.95 -9.55
N GLN A 40 -9.18 -16.04 -8.60
CA GLN A 40 -10.33 -15.13 -8.55
C GLN A 40 -9.90 -13.74 -8.12
N ALA A 41 -9.00 -13.63 -7.14
CA ALA A 41 -8.46 -12.33 -6.70
C ALA A 41 -7.69 -11.62 -7.84
N ALA A 42 -6.87 -12.34 -8.59
CA ALA A 42 -6.15 -11.82 -9.74
C ALA A 42 -7.11 -11.37 -10.87
N ALA A 43 -8.13 -12.18 -11.17
CA ALA A 43 -9.14 -11.82 -12.18
C ALA A 43 -9.92 -10.56 -11.77
N TRP A 44 -10.35 -10.46 -10.51
CA TRP A 44 -11.02 -9.27 -9.98
C TRP A 44 -10.12 -8.04 -10.02
N SER A 45 -8.84 -8.16 -9.62
CA SER A 45 -7.87 -7.08 -9.73
C SER A 45 -7.71 -6.59 -11.18
N LEU A 46 -7.57 -7.52 -12.12
CA LEU A 46 -7.42 -7.22 -13.55
C LEU A 46 -8.65 -6.50 -14.10
N VAL A 47 -9.87 -6.92 -13.72
CA VAL A 47 -11.11 -6.23 -14.11
C VAL A 47 -11.11 -4.77 -13.64
N TRP A 48 -10.75 -4.52 -12.37
CA TRP A 48 -10.72 -3.17 -11.82
C TRP A 48 -9.64 -2.28 -12.44
N VAL A 49 -8.46 -2.84 -12.72
CA VAL A 49 -7.37 -2.15 -13.44
C VAL A 49 -7.82 -1.80 -14.85
N THR A 50 -8.39 -2.77 -15.57
CA THR A 50 -8.86 -2.57 -16.95
C THR A 50 -9.97 -1.52 -17.01
N LEU A 51 -10.92 -1.56 -16.07
CA LEU A 51 -11.99 -0.57 -15.96
C LEU A 51 -11.44 0.84 -15.71
N SER A 52 -10.44 0.97 -14.83
CA SER A 52 -9.80 2.26 -14.53
C SER A 52 -9.04 2.81 -15.75
N LEU A 53 -8.35 1.96 -16.50
CA LEU A 53 -7.66 2.34 -17.73
C LEU A 53 -8.63 2.71 -18.86
N LEU A 54 -9.73 1.97 -19.00
CA LEU A 54 -10.80 2.30 -19.95
C LEU A 54 -11.44 3.65 -19.61
N PHE A 55 -11.69 3.91 -18.32
CA PHE A 55 -12.16 5.21 -17.88
C PHE A 55 -11.16 6.32 -18.20
N ASN A 56 -9.86 6.12 -17.94
CA ASN A 56 -8.83 7.10 -18.29
C ASN A 56 -8.79 7.39 -19.81
N ALA A 57 -8.90 6.35 -20.64
CA ALA A 57 -8.92 6.50 -22.09
C ALA A 57 -10.20 7.21 -22.59
N ALA A 58 -11.36 6.89 -22.00
CA ALA A 58 -12.62 7.56 -22.30
C ALA A 58 -12.60 9.03 -21.84
N PHE A 59 -12.03 9.29 -20.66
CA PHE A 59 -11.82 10.63 -20.12
C PHE A 59 -10.90 11.45 -21.03
N TRP A 60 -9.77 10.88 -21.46
CA TRP A 60 -8.89 11.51 -22.43
C TRP A 60 -9.61 11.82 -23.76
N TRP A 61 -10.33 10.85 -24.35
CA TRP A 61 -11.08 11.10 -25.58
C TRP A 61 -12.12 12.21 -25.38
N TYR A 62 -12.86 12.19 -24.28
CA TYR A 62 -13.81 13.25 -23.96
C TYR A 62 -13.15 14.64 -23.90
N LEU A 63 -12.03 14.77 -23.17
CA LEU A 63 -11.31 16.05 -23.09
C LEU A 63 -10.69 16.48 -24.43
N VAL A 64 -10.21 15.54 -25.24
CA VAL A 64 -9.69 15.87 -26.58
C VAL A 64 -10.77 16.51 -27.45
N GLN A 65 -12.04 16.09 -27.31
CA GLN A 65 -13.15 16.63 -28.08
C GLN A 65 -13.66 17.99 -27.56
N THR A 66 -13.62 18.23 -26.24
CA THR A 66 -14.16 19.46 -25.64
C THR A 66 -13.13 20.58 -25.46
N GLU A 67 -11.96 20.25 -24.94
CA GLU A 67 -10.94 21.21 -24.48
C GLU A 67 -9.63 21.14 -25.30
N GLY A 68 -9.50 20.12 -26.16
CA GLY A 68 -8.34 19.89 -27.01
C GLY A 68 -7.19 19.15 -26.32
N ARG A 69 -6.22 18.68 -27.12
CA ARG A 69 -5.12 17.81 -26.63
C ARG A 69 -4.22 18.46 -25.57
N ALA A 70 -4.03 19.77 -25.64
CA ALA A 70 -3.20 20.50 -24.68
C ALA A 70 -3.72 20.41 -23.23
N VAL A 71 -5.02 20.19 -23.04
CA VAL A 71 -5.69 20.01 -21.74
C VAL A 71 -6.05 18.53 -21.52
N ALA A 72 -6.18 17.70 -22.56
CA ALA A 72 -6.47 16.29 -22.36
C ALA A 72 -5.24 15.50 -21.84
N ASP A 73 -4.06 15.76 -22.41
CA ASP A 73 -2.85 15.00 -22.12
C ASP A 73 -2.39 15.14 -20.65
N PRO A 74 -2.23 16.35 -20.08
CA PRO A 74 -1.78 16.47 -18.69
C PRO A 74 -2.81 15.92 -17.68
N GLN A 75 -4.10 16.02 -17.97
CA GLN A 75 -5.19 15.62 -17.09
C GLN A 75 -5.33 14.09 -17.04
N ALA A 76 -5.24 13.44 -18.20
CA ALA A 76 -5.20 11.98 -18.27
C ALA A 76 -3.94 11.41 -17.61
N LEU A 77 -2.79 12.08 -17.77
CA LEU A 77 -1.57 11.71 -17.06
C LEU A 77 -1.69 11.91 -15.55
N ALA A 78 -2.30 13.01 -15.08
CA ALA A 78 -2.55 13.24 -13.66
C ALA A 78 -3.47 12.17 -13.05
N PHE A 79 -4.53 11.77 -13.77
CA PHE A 79 -5.40 10.66 -13.34
C PHE A 79 -4.64 9.34 -13.28
N LEU A 80 -3.88 8.99 -14.32
CA LEU A 80 -3.15 7.73 -14.39
C LEU A 80 -2.04 7.65 -13.33
N THR A 81 -1.30 8.74 -13.13
CA THR A 81 -0.25 8.81 -12.11
C THR A 81 -0.85 8.73 -10.70
N GLY A 82 -1.96 9.42 -10.44
CA GLY A 82 -2.71 9.29 -9.19
C GLY A 82 -3.16 7.84 -8.92
N TYR A 83 -3.77 7.21 -9.93
CA TYR A 83 -4.20 5.81 -9.84
C TYR A 83 -3.04 4.85 -9.54
N LEU A 84 -1.92 4.99 -10.24
CA LEU A 84 -0.72 4.18 -10.02
C LEU A 84 -0.16 4.37 -8.61
N ILE A 85 -0.05 5.62 -8.13
CA ILE A 85 0.41 5.93 -6.78
C ILE A 85 -0.50 5.27 -5.73
N GLU A 86 -1.83 5.35 -5.89
CA GLU A 86 -2.77 4.70 -4.98
C GLU A 86 -2.63 3.17 -4.96
N LYS A 87 -2.48 2.54 -6.14
CA LYS A 87 -2.28 1.09 -6.23
C LYS A 87 -0.94 0.67 -5.61
N SER A 88 0.15 1.38 -5.92
CA SER A 88 1.48 1.11 -5.35
C SER A 88 1.48 1.22 -3.83
N LEU A 89 0.81 2.24 -3.28
CA LEU A 89 0.71 2.44 -1.83
C LEU A 89 -0.07 1.29 -1.17
N ALA A 90 -1.10 0.75 -1.83
CA ALA A 90 -1.80 -0.43 -1.32
C ALA A 90 -0.94 -1.71 -1.37
N VAL A 91 -0.17 -1.92 -2.45
CA VAL A 91 0.69 -3.10 -2.64
C VAL A 91 1.87 -3.09 -1.67
N ASP A 92 2.50 -1.94 -1.45
CA ASP A 92 3.60 -1.77 -0.50
C ASP A 92 3.21 -2.25 0.91
N ASN A 93 2.03 -1.82 1.37
CA ASN A 93 1.51 -2.23 2.67
C ASN A 93 1.25 -3.75 2.73
N VAL A 94 0.57 -4.35 1.75
CA VAL A 94 0.27 -5.79 1.75
C VAL A 94 1.55 -6.64 1.67
N PHE A 95 2.54 -6.20 0.90
CA PHE A 95 3.79 -6.93 0.71
C PHE A 95 4.59 -7.07 2.01
N VAL A 96 4.73 -5.98 2.78
CA VAL A 96 5.38 -6.02 4.10
C VAL A 96 4.71 -7.04 5.02
N TRP A 97 3.37 -7.10 4.99
CA TRP A 97 2.62 -8.07 5.78
C TRP A 97 2.84 -9.52 5.37
N LEU A 98 2.86 -9.79 4.07
CA LEU A 98 3.11 -11.14 3.55
C LEU A 98 4.52 -11.62 3.93
N MET A 99 5.54 -10.76 3.79
CA MET A 99 6.90 -11.09 4.23
C MET A 99 6.97 -11.36 5.74
N LEU A 100 6.29 -10.54 6.55
CA LEU A 100 6.28 -10.70 8.01
C LEU A 100 5.61 -12.02 8.43
N PHE A 101 4.45 -12.35 7.86
CA PHE A 101 3.75 -13.60 8.18
C PHE A 101 4.52 -14.83 7.70
N SER A 102 5.20 -14.74 6.56
CA SER A 102 6.09 -15.79 6.07
C SER A 102 7.27 -16.02 7.02
N TYR A 103 7.96 -14.93 7.41
CA TYR A 103 9.11 -14.99 8.31
C TYR A 103 8.79 -15.61 9.68
N PHE A 104 7.62 -15.26 10.25
CA PHE A 104 7.18 -15.79 11.55
C PHE A 104 6.29 -17.03 11.47
N SER A 105 6.02 -17.56 10.25
CA SER A 105 5.16 -18.74 10.03
C SER A 105 3.82 -18.67 10.80
N VAL A 106 3.14 -17.52 10.76
CA VAL A 106 1.97 -17.25 11.61
C VAL A 106 0.73 -18.03 11.14
N PRO A 107 0.09 -18.85 11.99
CA PRO A 107 -1.13 -19.57 11.64
C PRO A 107 -2.27 -18.63 11.23
N ALA A 108 -3.04 -19.01 10.19
CA ALA A 108 -4.10 -18.17 9.59
C ALA A 108 -5.16 -17.67 10.60
N ALA A 109 -5.42 -18.42 11.67
CA ALA A 109 -6.35 -18.03 12.73
C ALA A 109 -5.91 -16.77 13.51
N LEU A 110 -4.60 -16.52 13.62
CA LEU A 110 -4.03 -15.40 14.37
C LEU A 110 -3.64 -14.21 13.47
N GLN A 111 -3.44 -14.43 12.16
CA GLN A 111 -3.02 -13.40 11.21
C GLN A 111 -3.85 -12.13 11.30
N ARG A 112 -5.17 -12.23 11.46
CA ARG A 112 -6.07 -11.08 11.60
C ARG A 112 -5.75 -10.19 12.81
N ARG A 113 -5.51 -10.80 13.98
CA ARG A 113 -5.21 -10.05 15.20
C ARG A 113 -3.88 -9.32 15.06
N VAL A 114 -2.88 -10.03 14.52
CA VAL A 114 -1.54 -9.47 14.27
C VAL A 114 -1.62 -8.33 13.24
N LEU A 115 -2.42 -8.49 12.19
CA LEU A 115 -2.63 -7.48 11.15
C LEU A 115 -3.20 -6.18 11.75
N VAL A 116 -4.24 -6.27 12.58
CA VAL A 116 -4.84 -5.08 13.21
C VAL A 116 -3.84 -4.36 14.11
N TYR A 117 -3.11 -5.09 14.96
CA TYR A 117 -2.14 -4.49 15.87
C TYR A 117 -0.97 -3.83 15.15
N GLY A 118 -0.40 -4.46 14.13
CA GLY A 118 0.69 -3.81 13.42
C GLY A 118 0.23 -2.82 12.35
N VAL A 119 -1.03 -2.80 11.87
CA VAL A 119 -1.53 -1.68 11.04
C VAL A 119 -1.62 -0.44 11.92
N LEU A 120 -2.16 -0.57 13.13
CA LEU A 120 -2.13 0.50 14.14
C LEU A 120 -0.69 0.96 14.41
N GLY A 121 0.24 0.03 14.65
CA GLY A 121 1.65 0.36 14.86
C GLY A 121 2.32 1.02 13.65
N ALA A 122 2.05 0.53 12.44
CA ALA A 122 2.59 1.06 11.20
C ALA A 122 2.09 2.48 10.92
N ILE A 123 0.82 2.77 11.20
CA ILE A 123 0.27 4.13 11.06
C ILE A 123 0.98 5.08 12.02
N VAL A 124 1.14 4.71 13.30
CA VAL A 124 1.84 5.54 14.29
C VAL A 124 3.29 5.79 13.87
N LEU A 125 4.01 4.73 13.50
CA LEU A 125 5.39 4.85 13.02
C LEU A 125 5.47 5.72 11.77
N ARG A 126 4.54 5.56 10.83
CA ARG A 126 4.45 6.34 9.59
C ARG A 126 4.19 7.81 9.89
N THR A 127 3.27 8.13 10.79
CA THR A 127 2.99 9.50 11.22
C THR A 127 4.23 10.14 11.84
N ILE A 128 4.91 9.44 12.76
CA ILE A 128 6.15 9.93 13.39
C ILE A 128 7.25 10.13 12.34
N MET A 129 7.47 9.16 11.47
CA MET A 129 8.48 9.22 10.42
C MET A 129 8.22 10.38 9.44
N ILE A 130 6.97 10.60 9.02
CA ILE A 130 6.61 11.70 8.10
C ILE A 130 6.86 13.06 8.75
N PHE A 131 6.40 13.27 9.99
CA PHE A 131 6.61 14.56 10.67
C PHE A 131 8.09 14.81 10.97
N THR A 132 8.80 13.79 11.44
CA THR A 132 10.24 13.88 11.73
C THR A 132 11.03 14.10 10.45
N GLY A 133 10.72 13.34 9.39
CA GLY A 133 11.36 13.48 8.08
C GLY A 133 11.13 14.86 7.47
N SER A 134 9.88 15.35 7.48
CA SER A 134 9.53 16.70 7.04
C SER A 134 10.34 17.77 7.77
N TRP A 135 10.42 17.69 9.10
CA TRP A 135 11.20 18.61 9.92
C TRP A 135 12.70 18.52 9.61
N LEU A 136 13.24 17.30 9.44
CA LEU A 136 14.65 17.06 9.16
C LEU A 136 15.07 17.58 7.77
N ILE A 137 14.22 17.36 6.76
CA ILE A 137 14.43 17.87 5.41
C ILE A 137 14.41 19.41 5.40
N SER A 138 13.54 20.04 6.19
CA SER A 138 13.46 21.51 6.26
C SER A 138 14.75 22.20 6.76
N GLN A 139 15.63 21.46 7.43
CA GLN A 139 16.92 21.95 7.92
C GLN A 139 18.11 21.50 7.06
N PHE A 140 17.98 20.36 6.36
CA PHE A 140 19.10 19.71 5.68
C PHE A 140 18.67 19.13 4.34
N ASP A 141 18.53 19.96 3.31
CA ASP A 141 18.11 19.50 1.97
C ASP A 141 19.03 18.42 1.38
N TRP A 142 20.32 18.41 1.73
CA TRP A 142 21.27 17.38 1.29
C TRP A 142 20.90 15.96 1.77
N ILE A 143 20.13 15.85 2.86
CA ILE A 143 19.69 14.57 3.42
C ILE A 143 18.75 13.83 2.48
N LEU A 144 18.04 14.55 1.60
CA LEU A 144 17.18 13.94 0.59
C LEU A 144 17.97 13.03 -0.36
N TYR A 145 19.19 13.43 -0.73
CA TYR A 145 20.04 12.61 -1.59
C TYR A 145 20.49 11.33 -0.88
N ILE A 146 20.83 11.41 0.40
CA ILE A 146 21.20 10.25 1.21
C ILE A 146 20.00 9.31 1.36
N PHE A 147 18.84 9.85 1.75
CA PHE A 147 17.64 9.06 1.96
C PHE A 147 17.16 8.41 0.66
N GLY A 148 17.22 9.15 -0.46
CA GLY A 148 16.94 8.61 -1.80
C GLY A 148 17.91 7.51 -2.22
N ALA A 149 19.21 7.68 -1.99
CA ALA A 149 20.21 6.64 -2.26
C ALA A 149 20.00 5.39 -1.40
N PHE A 150 19.67 5.57 -0.12
CA PHE A 150 19.33 4.48 0.79
C PHE A 150 18.09 3.72 0.32
N LEU A 151 17.02 4.42 -0.07
CA LEU A 151 15.80 3.81 -0.60
C LEU A 151 16.06 3.01 -1.88
N LEU A 152 16.84 3.55 -2.82
CA LEU A 152 17.27 2.84 -4.03
C LEU A 152 18.07 1.58 -3.68
N PHE A 153 19.02 1.68 -2.77
CA PHE A 153 19.80 0.53 -2.31
C PHE A 153 18.90 -0.57 -1.72
N THR A 154 17.96 -0.20 -0.83
CA THR A 154 17.02 -1.17 -0.24
C THR A 154 16.10 -1.79 -1.29
N GLY A 155 15.60 -1.01 -2.25
CA GLY A 155 14.75 -1.49 -3.33
C GLY A 155 15.48 -2.48 -4.23
N VAL A 156 16.72 -2.17 -4.63
CA VAL A 156 17.57 -3.06 -5.44
C VAL A 156 17.91 -4.33 -4.67
N LYS A 157 18.27 -4.23 -3.38
CA LYS A 157 18.56 -5.40 -2.54
C LYS A 157 17.35 -6.32 -2.45
N MET A 158 16.14 -5.79 -2.27
CA MET A 158 14.92 -6.60 -2.21
C MET A 158 14.56 -7.23 -3.57
N ALA A 159 14.82 -6.53 -4.68
CA ALA A 159 14.62 -7.08 -6.02
C ALA A 159 15.59 -8.23 -6.33
N LEU A 160 16.84 -8.15 -5.84
CA LEU A 160 17.86 -9.18 -6.04
C LEU A 160 17.76 -10.34 -5.03
N ALA A 161 17.16 -10.13 -3.86
CA ALA A 161 17.00 -11.16 -2.83
C ALA A 161 15.93 -12.23 -3.16
N HIS A 162 15.35 -12.21 -4.37
CA HIS A 162 14.32 -13.16 -4.80
C HIS A 162 14.89 -14.48 -5.38
N GLU A 163 16.22 -14.67 -5.36
CA GLU A 163 16.87 -15.90 -5.87
C GLU A 163 17.52 -16.78 -4.78
N ASP A 164 17.45 -16.40 -3.50
CA ASP A 164 17.95 -17.22 -2.38
C ASP A 164 16.81 -17.77 -1.50
N GLU A 165 15.94 -18.60 -2.08
CA GLU A 165 15.24 -19.64 -1.32
C GLU A 165 16.20 -20.82 -1.01
N SER A 166 17.41 -20.52 -0.54
CA SER A 166 18.35 -21.53 -0.03
C SER A 166 18.09 -21.78 1.46
N GLY A 167 17.23 -22.78 1.72
CA GLY A 167 17.37 -23.70 2.84
C GLY A 167 17.46 -23.11 4.25
N ILE A 168 16.36 -22.61 4.80
CA ILE A 168 16.15 -22.57 6.25
C ILE A 168 14.94 -23.44 6.55
N GLY A 169 15.17 -24.75 6.57
CA GLY A 169 14.11 -25.72 6.83
C GLY A 169 14.47 -27.21 6.73
N ASP A 170 15.75 -27.58 6.62
CA ASP A 170 16.14 -28.98 6.82
C ASP A 170 16.12 -29.33 8.31
N LYS A 171 14.93 -29.63 8.83
CA LYS A 171 14.71 -30.68 9.85
C LYS A 171 13.38 -31.39 9.59
N PRO A 172 13.37 -32.73 9.50
CA PRO A 172 12.17 -33.50 9.23
C PRO A 172 11.31 -33.59 10.49
N TRP A 173 10.12 -32.99 10.47
CA TRP A 173 9.04 -33.28 11.41
C TRP A 173 7.75 -33.61 10.66
N CYS A 174 7.85 -34.59 9.76
CA CYS A 174 6.68 -35.39 9.37
C CYS A 174 6.44 -36.47 10.42
N ALA A 175 5.70 -36.14 11.48
CA ALA A 175 4.94 -37.10 12.30
C ALA A 175 4.02 -36.31 13.25
N GLY A 176 2.76 -36.04 12.86
CA GLY A 176 1.84 -35.47 13.84
C GLY A 176 0.40 -35.22 13.44
N TYR A 177 0.09 -34.62 12.28
CA TYR A 177 -1.29 -34.15 12.03
C TYR A 177 -1.75 -34.34 10.59
N ALA A 178 -1.83 -35.61 10.18
CA ALA A 178 -2.49 -36.08 8.96
C ALA A 178 -4.04 -36.11 9.08
N VAL A 179 -4.67 -35.17 9.78
CA VAL A 179 -6.12 -35.28 10.15
C VAL A 179 -7.01 -34.10 9.72
N ILE A 180 -6.49 -33.05 9.08
CA ILE A 180 -7.36 -31.90 8.69
C ILE A 180 -7.19 -31.56 7.21
N CYS A 181 -7.34 -32.60 6.38
CA CYS A 181 -7.68 -32.53 4.96
C CYS A 181 -9.05 -33.21 4.80
N ALA A 182 -10.13 -32.48 5.07
CA ALA A 182 -11.51 -32.73 4.67
C ALA A 182 -12.32 -31.42 4.79
#